data_AF-A0A1U7NQT4-F1
#
_entry.id   AF-A0A1U7NQT4-F1
#
_cell.length_a   1.000
_cell.length_b   1.000
_cell.length_c   1.000
_cell.angle_alpha   90.00
_cell.angle_beta   90.00
_cell.angle_gamma   90.00
#
_symmetry.space_group_name_H-M   'P 1'
#
loop_
_entity.id
_entity.type
_entity.pdbx_description
1 polymer ?
#
loop_
_entity_poly.entity_id
_entity_poly.type
_entity_poly.pdbx_seq_one_letter_code
_entity_poly.pdbx_strand_id
1 'polypeptide(L)'
;MDEQTTHDIILDLLPSYIEGLTHERTNEWIQDHLRTCPQCDRAYKNMKTDNAITKAPSRQIDYLKTIRIKTTRNLVITIIATCLVIGSLFAIKTYGIGSMIPPKDLINTITYNQGTIKLYSQDLKEGEGIGRIRWKKEQNILKATLFETPNGEKNFQASFEADDIDQVWINGLIEWDQGHPIKKSIARLYNMRSKSGSDQNDVKRLITYGTSIASCTTRFKNGVLFVDIESLDPENDLQSFDPSLTISRLSMRLLALVQDVKEIRWSYEGDDLGIFKKSDFDSIKEAYLHPIILQNWMEKEASSTSSATIILNYKDLRDAQFTEFIIWHEGKKVYMNGMPNAPLSSLQTNLNEGEYEAEVKVKLDGNTLKSGLIRFKYSNKWQPIEFVIEKEKDGLNVEVIQS
;
A
#
# COMPACT_ATOMS: atom_id res chain seq x y z
N MET A 1 83.67 -77.69 41.79
CA MET A 1 83.09 -76.98 40.65
C MET A 1 84.23 -76.59 39.75
N ASP A 2 84.13 -76.84 38.45
CA ASP A 2 85.15 -76.40 37.50
C ASP A 2 85.11 -74.87 37.37
N GLU A 3 86.27 -74.25 37.15
CA GLU A 3 86.41 -72.79 37.04
C GLU A 3 85.62 -72.26 35.83
N GLN A 4 85.53 -73.07 34.77
CA GLN A 4 84.73 -72.80 33.57
C GLN A 4 83.23 -72.67 33.88
N THR A 5 82.65 -73.61 34.64
CA THR A 5 81.21 -73.63 34.95
C THR A 5 80.79 -72.43 35.81
N THR A 6 81.73 -71.88 36.60
CA THR A 6 81.47 -70.72 37.46
C THR A 6 81.33 -69.43 36.64
N HIS A 7 82.13 -69.26 35.59
CA HIS A 7 82.05 -68.10 34.69
C HIS A 7 80.72 -68.04 33.95
N ASP A 8 80.25 -69.18 33.41
CA ASP A 8 79.00 -69.25 32.64
C ASP A 8 77.79 -68.86 33.51
N ILE A 9 77.72 -69.38 34.74
CA ILE A 9 76.64 -69.04 35.69
C ILE A 9 76.63 -67.55 36.01
N ILE A 10 77.80 -66.93 36.15
CA ILE A 10 77.88 -65.50 36.48
C ILE A 10 77.44 -64.65 35.30
N LEU A 11 77.88 -64.97 34.09
CA LEU A 11 77.49 -64.25 32.88
C LEU A 11 75.97 -64.29 32.66
N ASP A 12 75.33 -65.44 32.91
CA ASP A 12 73.87 -65.59 32.83
C ASP A 12 73.12 -64.77 33.88
N LEU A 13 73.71 -64.60 35.07
CA LEU A 13 73.11 -63.84 36.17
C LEU A 13 73.40 -62.34 36.13
N LEU A 14 74.38 -61.88 35.33
CA LEU A 14 74.77 -60.47 35.25
C LEU A 14 73.61 -59.52 34.88
N PRO A 15 72.73 -59.82 33.91
CA PRO A 15 71.60 -58.95 33.58
C PRO A 15 70.66 -58.74 34.78
N SER A 16 70.25 -59.84 35.44
CA SER A 16 69.39 -59.78 36.63
C SER A 16 70.08 -59.11 37.82
N TYR A 17 71.41 -59.27 37.95
CA TYR A 17 72.21 -58.58 38.95
C TYR A 17 72.25 -57.06 38.72
N ILE A 18 72.41 -56.61 37.48
CA ILE A 18 72.40 -55.17 37.11
C ILE A 18 71.02 -54.55 37.39
N GLU A 19 69.95 -55.30 37.18
CA GLU A 19 68.57 -54.87 37.47
C GLU A 19 68.18 -54.97 38.96
N GLY A 20 69.05 -55.54 39.81
CA GLY A 20 68.79 -55.69 41.25
C GLY A 20 67.75 -56.77 41.58
N LEU A 21 67.55 -57.74 40.68
CA LEU A 21 66.55 -58.82 40.81
C LEU A 21 67.13 -60.12 41.41
N THR A 22 68.38 -60.10 41.85
CA THR A 22 69.07 -61.23 42.50
C THR A 22 69.05 -61.11 44.03
N HIS A 23 68.99 -62.26 44.71
CA HIS A 23 68.99 -62.31 46.18
C HIS A 23 70.35 -61.90 46.76
N GLU A 24 70.36 -61.32 47.97
CA GLU A 24 71.55 -60.82 48.67
C GLU A 24 72.74 -61.81 48.71
N ARG A 25 72.50 -63.08 49.06
CA ARG A 25 73.54 -64.13 49.04
C ARG A 25 74.17 -64.32 47.66
N THR A 26 73.38 -64.21 46.59
CA THR A 26 73.86 -64.32 45.21
C THR A 26 74.65 -63.06 44.81
N ASN A 27 74.28 -61.89 45.34
CA ASN A 27 74.98 -60.64 45.09
C ASN A 27 76.40 -60.65 45.65
N GLU A 28 76.57 -61.12 46.89
CA GLU A 28 77.89 -61.25 47.53
C GLU A 28 78.80 -62.20 46.74
N TRP A 29 78.25 -63.35 46.33
CA TRP A 29 78.98 -64.33 45.53
C TRP A 29 79.42 -63.79 44.16
N ILE A 30 78.53 -63.08 43.45
CA ILE A 30 78.86 -62.41 42.18
C ILE A 30 79.94 -61.35 42.40
N GLN A 31 79.85 -60.54 43.47
CA GLN A 31 80.84 -59.48 43.76
C GLN A 31 82.24 -60.04 44.02
N ASP A 32 82.36 -61.10 44.81
CA ASP A 32 83.65 -61.72 45.11
C ASP A 32 84.30 -62.34 43.86
N HIS A 33 83.49 -62.89 42.96
CA HIS A 33 83.99 -63.39 41.69
C HIS A 33 84.39 -62.27 40.72
N LEU A 34 83.62 -61.17 40.62
CA LEU A 34 83.99 -60.01 39.79
C LEU A 34 85.30 -59.37 40.25
N ARG A 35 85.64 -59.44 41.56
CA ARG A 35 86.93 -58.98 42.08
C ARG A 35 88.12 -59.83 41.66
N THR A 36 87.89 -61.13 41.42
CA THR A 36 88.95 -62.11 41.17
C THR A 36 89.05 -62.51 39.70
N CYS A 37 87.99 -62.35 38.91
CA CYS A 37 87.95 -62.65 37.47
C CYS A 37 87.84 -61.39 36.58
N PRO A 38 88.92 -61.01 35.86
CA PRO A 38 88.91 -59.85 34.96
C PRO A 38 87.96 -59.98 33.75
N GLN A 39 87.66 -61.21 33.33
CA GLN A 39 86.78 -61.46 32.18
C GLN A 39 85.32 -61.11 32.52
N CYS A 40 84.84 -61.57 33.68
CA CYS A 40 83.49 -61.27 34.15
C CYS A 40 83.33 -59.79 34.54
N ASP A 41 84.33 -59.15 35.13
CA ASP A 41 84.30 -57.70 35.42
C ASP A 41 84.15 -56.85 34.16
N ARG A 42 84.84 -57.23 33.07
CA ARG A 42 84.69 -56.54 31.78
C ARG A 42 83.28 -56.70 31.20
N ALA A 43 82.71 -57.90 31.28
CA ALA A 43 81.33 -58.15 30.83
C ALA A 43 80.31 -57.32 31.63
N TYR A 44 80.45 -57.28 32.96
CA TYR A 44 79.62 -56.45 33.84
C TYR A 44 79.71 -54.96 33.48
N LYS A 45 80.92 -54.41 33.31
CA LYS A 45 81.11 -53.00 32.94
C LYS A 45 80.50 -52.67 31.58
N ASN A 46 80.67 -53.53 30.58
CA ASN A 46 80.08 -53.33 29.26
C ASN A 46 78.53 -53.28 29.35
N MET A 47 77.91 -54.26 30.01
CA MET A 47 76.44 -54.32 30.17
C MET A 47 75.88 -53.18 31.03
N LYS A 48 76.63 -52.70 32.02
CA LYS A 48 76.25 -51.54 32.84
C LYS A 48 76.31 -50.24 32.05
N THR A 49 77.22 -50.14 31.08
CA THR A 49 77.40 -48.94 30.26
C THR A 49 76.30 -48.82 29.19
N ASP A 50 75.86 -49.94 28.61
CA ASP A 50 74.73 -49.98 27.66
C ASP A 50 73.36 -49.70 28.29
N ASN A 51 73.22 -49.85 29.62
CA ASN A 51 71.97 -49.59 30.35
C ASN A 51 71.76 -48.13 30.80
N ALA A 52 72.59 -47.19 30.35
CA ALA A 52 72.38 -45.77 30.59
C ALA A 52 71.27 -45.19 29.67
N ILE A 53 70.06 -45.75 29.74
CA ILE A 53 68.88 -45.13 29.12
C ILE A 53 68.53 -43.89 29.95
N THR A 54 68.83 -42.72 29.40
CA THR A 54 68.43 -41.43 29.95
C THR A 54 66.89 -41.38 29.94
N LYS A 55 66.25 -41.50 31.10
CA LYS A 55 64.79 -41.28 31.23
C LYS A 55 64.47 -39.85 30.79
N ALA A 56 63.84 -39.72 29.61
CA ALA A 56 63.31 -38.44 29.16
C ALA A 56 62.17 -37.98 30.10
N PRO A 57 62.09 -36.69 30.46
CA PRO A 57 61.08 -36.21 31.39
C PRO A 57 59.68 -36.31 30.79
N SER A 58 58.72 -36.76 31.59
CA SER A 58 57.29 -36.85 31.27
C SER A 58 56.68 -35.45 31.08
N ARG A 59 56.91 -34.85 29.92
CA ARG A 59 56.14 -33.67 29.48
C ARG A 59 54.75 -34.15 29.07
N GLN A 60 53.78 -34.06 29.99
CA GLN A 60 52.36 -34.23 29.68
C GLN A 60 51.98 -33.10 28.72
N ILE A 61 52.08 -33.34 27.41
CA ILE A 61 51.76 -32.35 26.40
C ILE A 61 50.24 -32.22 26.37
N ASP A 62 49.71 -31.11 26.88
CA ASP A 62 48.30 -30.71 26.79
C ASP A 62 47.97 -30.27 25.34
N TYR A 63 48.22 -31.16 24.37
CA TYR A 63 48.01 -30.94 22.93
C TYR A 63 46.53 -30.63 22.63
N LEU A 64 45.63 -31.14 23.47
CA LEU A 64 44.19 -30.96 23.33
C LEU A 64 43.73 -29.52 23.65
N LYS A 65 44.36 -28.80 24.61
CA LYS A 65 44.02 -27.39 24.86
C LYS A 65 44.42 -26.49 23.70
N THR A 66 45.61 -26.68 23.14
CA THR A 66 46.11 -25.80 22.07
C THR A 66 45.29 -25.94 20.79
N ILE A 67 44.85 -27.15 20.44
CA ILE A 67 43.99 -27.39 19.27
C ILE A 67 42.60 -26.81 19.50
N ARG A 68 42.00 -27.01 20.69
CA ARG A 68 40.68 -26.45 21.02
C ARG A 68 40.68 -24.92 20.93
N ILE A 69 41.69 -24.24 21.45
CA ILE A 69 41.78 -22.76 21.41
C ILE A 69 41.94 -22.25 19.97
N LYS A 70 42.73 -22.91 19.12
CA LYS A 70 42.90 -22.51 17.71
C LYS A 70 41.61 -22.74 16.91
N THR A 71 40.95 -23.88 17.11
CA THR A 71 39.71 -24.20 16.41
C THR A 71 38.54 -23.33 16.89
N THR A 72 38.41 -23.06 18.19
CA THR A 72 37.38 -22.13 18.71
C THR A 72 37.64 -20.70 18.26
N ARG A 73 38.89 -20.23 18.25
CA ARG A 73 39.23 -18.90 17.71
C ARG A 73 38.88 -18.78 16.23
N ASN A 74 39.21 -19.79 15.42
CA ASN A 74 38.85 -19.80 14.01
C ASN A 74 37.34 -19.85 13.80
N LEU A 75 36.61 -20.65 14.60
CA LEU A 75 35.14 -20.69 14.57
C LEU A 75 34.53 -19.33 14.94
N VAL A 76 35.02 -18.68 15.99
CA VAL A 76 34.56 -17.35 16.42
C VAL A 76 34.83 -16.30 15.34
N ILE A 77 36.01 -16.31 14.72
CA ILE A 77 36.33 -15.41 13.59
C ILE A 77 35.36 -15.65 12.43
N THR A 78 35.10 -16.91 12.07
CA THR A 78 34.14 -17.24 11.00
C THR A 78 32.73 -16.78 11.34
N ILE A 79 32.28 -16.95 12.60
CA ILE A 79 30.97 -16.48 13.05
C ILE A 79 30.89 -14.95 12.95
N ILE A 80 31.91 -14.24 13.45
CA ILE A 80 31.96 -12.77 13.38
C ILE A 80 31.97 -12.30 11.91
N ALA A 81 32.80 -12.91 11.07
CA ALA A 81 32.87 -12.59 9.64
C ALA A 81 31.52 -12.84 8.95
N THR A 82 30.84 -13.93 9.28
CA THR A 82 29.50 -14.25 8.75
C THR A 82 28.47 -13.23 9.23
N CYS A 83 28.47 -12.87 10.51
CA CYS A 83 27.60 -11.83 11.07
C CYS A 83 27.86 -10.47 10.41
N LEU A 84 29.12 -10.11 10.13
CA LEU A 84 29.48 -8.87 9.44
C LEU A 84 28.97 -8.86 8.00
N VAL A 85 29.10 -9.96 7.27
CA VAL A 85 28.58 -10.08 5.89
C VAL A 85 27.05 -9.96 5.89
N ILE A 86 26.35 -10.69 6.76
CA ILE A 86 24.88 -10.63 6.86
C ILE A 86 24.43 -9.22 7.29
N GLY A 87 25.09 -8.63 8.29
CA GLY A 87 24.79 -7.28 8.76
C GLY A 87 25.03 -6.22 7.68
N SER A 88 26.12 -6.34 6.93
CA SER A 88 26.42 -5.45 5.79
C SER A 88 25.38 -5.59 4.67
N LEU A 89 24.99 -6.82 4.30
CA LEU A 89 23.94 -7.06 3.32
C LEU A 89 22.59 -6.48 3.76
N PHE A 90 22.24 -6.64 5.04
CA PHE A 90 21.02 -6.06 5.60
C PHE A 90 21.07 -4.52 5.56
N ALA A 91 22.18 -3.92 5.99
CA ALA A 91 22.37 -2.47 5.95
C ALA A 91 22.31 -1.91 4.52
N ILE A 92 22.94 -2.58 3.55
CA ILE A 92 22.86 -2.18 2.13
C ILE A 92 21.42 -2.26 1.63
N LYS A 93 20.69 -3.32 1.99
CA LYS A 93 19.28 -3.47 1.59
C LYS A 93 18.40 -2.36 2.18
N THR A 94 18.51 -2.07 3.47
CA THR A 94 17.63 -1.11 4.16
C THR A 94 18.00 0.34 3.88
N TYR A 95 19.29 0.69 3.92
CA TYR A 95 19.74 2.08 3.75
C TYR A 95 20.08 2.43 2.29
N GLY A 96 20.47 1.46 1.46
CA GLY A 96 20.88 1.71 0.08
C GLY A 96 19.78 1.45 -0.96
N ILE A 97 19.03 0.34 -0.82
CA ILE A 97 17.97 -0.01 -1.78
C ILE A 97 16.62 0.58 -1.35
N GLY A 98 16.26 0.44 -0.08
CA GLY A 98 14.97 0.86 0.44
C GLY A 98 13.79 0.00 -0.03
N SER A 99 12.62 0.24 0.53
CA SER A 99 11.34 -0.33 0.08
C SER A 99 10.59 0.63 -0.82
N MET A 100 9.77 0.11 -1.75
CA MET A 100 8.91 0.96 -2.57
C MET A 100 7.78 1.54 -1.70
N ILE A 101 7.58 2.85 -1.77
CA ILE A 101 6.57 3.53 -0.96
C ILE A 101 5.17 3.30 -1.57
N PRO A 102 4.16 2.88 -0.81
CA PRO A 102 2.79 2.79 -1.33
C PRO A 102 2.26 4.17 -1.75
N PRO A 103 1.57 4.33 -2.90
CA PRO A 103 1.04 5.62 -3.35
C PRO A 103 0.08 6.32 -2.37
N LYS A 104 -0.54 5.56 -1.46
CA LYS A 104 -1.40 6.11 -0.40
C LYS A 104 -0.64 6.93 0.64
N ASP A 105 0.65 6.64 0.83
CA ASP A 105 1.50 7.24 1.86
C ASP A 105 2.32 8.42 1.28
N LEU A 106 2.06 8.80 0.02
CA LEU A 106 2.73 9.89 -0.68
C LEU A 106 1.78 11.03 -1.01
N ILE A 107 2.23 12.27 -0.88
CA ILE A 107 1.63 13.44 -1.55
C ILE A 107 2.63 13.94 -2.58
N ASN A 108 2.20 14.03 -3.84
CA ASN A 108 3.05 14.43 -4.95
C ASN A 108 2.55 15.75 -5.54
N THR A 109 3.49 16.59 -5.96
CA THR A 109 3.23 17.78 -6.76
C THR A 109 4.23 17.80 -7.89
N ILE A 110 3.69 17.94 -9.10
CA ILE A 110 4.47 17.91 -10.34
C ILE A 110 4.33 19.26 -11.01
N THR A 111 5.46 19.86 -11.38
CA THR A 111 5.50 21.05 -12.21
C THR A 111 6.31 20.76 -13.46
N TYR A 112 5.76 21.09 -14.61
CA TYR A 112 6.47 21.05 -15.89
C TYR A 112 6.83 22.48 -16.30
N ASN A 113 8.11 22.73 -16.55
CA ASN A 113 8.59 24.03 -17.01
C ASN A 113 9.76 23.84 -18.00
N GLN A 114 9.59 24.32 -19.23
CA GLN A 114 10.66 24.37 -20.26
C GLN A 114 11.45 23.05 -20.39
N GLY A 115 10.77 21.92 -20.62
CA GLY A 115 11.44 20.62 -20.78
C GLY A 115 11.95 19.97 -19.48
N THR A 116 11.69 20.58 -18.32
CA THR A 116 12.06 20.03 -17.01
C THR A 116 10.84 19.68 -16.18
N ILE A 117 10.79 18.44 -15.69
CA ILE A 117 9.80 17.97 -14.71
C ILE A 117 10.41 18.11 -13.33
N LYS A 118 9.76 18.91 -12.48
CA LYS A 118 10.07 19.03 -11.06
C LYS A 118 9.04 18.25 -10.26
N LEU A 119 9.53 17.30 -9.46
CA LEU A 119 8.75 16.51 -8.53
C LEU A 119 9.03 16.99 -7.11
N TYR A 120 7.97 17.36 -6.40
CA TYR A 120 7.96 17.50 -4.95
C TYR A 120 7.12 16.37 -4.36
N SER A 121 7.70 15.60 -3.46
CA SER A 121 7.05 14.45 -2.82
C SER A 121 7.17 14.54 -1.31
N GLN A 122 6.07 14.29 -0.62
CA GLN A 122 6.03 14.22 0.84
C GLN A 122 5.63 12.80 1.27
N ASP A 123 6.43 12.20 2.14
CA ASP A 123 6.10 10.95 2.84
C ASP A 123 5.23 11.26 4.06
N LEU A 124 4.10 10.56 4.16
CA LEU A 124 3.15 10.68 5.27
C LEU A 124 3.47 9.75 6.44
N LYS A 125 4.32 8.73 6.23
CA LYS A 125 4.72 7.78 7.26
C LYS A 125 5.67 8.44 8.26
N GLU A 126 5.54 8.09 9.54
CA GLU A 126 6.46 8.54 10.59
C GLU A 126 7.66 7.59 10.71
N GLY A 127 8.87 8.17 10.88
CA GLY A 127 10.11 7.44 11.22
C GLY A 127 11.02 7.06 10.06
N GLU A 128 10.54 7.09 8.81
CA GLU A 128 11.33 6.89 7.60
C GLU A 128 11.07 8.06 6.62
N GLY A 129 11.82 8.11 5.51
CA GLY A 129 11.60 9.12 4.47
C GLY A 129 12.07 8.67 3.10
N ILE A 130 11.89 9.51 2.10
CA ILE A 130 12.26 9.24 0.72
C ILE A 130 13.78 9.41 0.58
N GLY A 131 14.50 8.30 0.40
CA GLY A 131 15.96 8.32 0.24
C GLY A 131 16.43 8.19 -1.21
N ARG A 132 15.57 7.67 -2.09
CA ARG A 132 15.95 7.38 -3.48
C ARG A 132 14.78 7.48 -4.43
N ILE A 133 15.08 7.97 -5.63
CA ILE A 133 14.19 7.94 -6.78
C ILE A 133 14.84 7.18 -7.95
N ARG A 134 14.02 6.46 -8.70
CA ARG A 134 14.41 5.87 -9.98
C ARG A 134 13.48 6.38 -11.08
N TRP A 135 14.07 6.99 -12.10
CA TRP A 135 13.35 7.43 -13.29
C TRP A 135 13.43 6.38 -14.40
N LYS A 136 12.36 6.24 -15.17
CA LYS A 136 12.30 5.45 -16.39
C LYS A 136 11.39 6.16 -17.40
N LYS A 137 11.97 6.63 -18.51
CA LYS A 137 11.22 7.18 -19.63
C LYS A 137 10.89 6.08 -20.63
N GLU A 138 9.62 5.96 -21.01
CA GLU A 138 9.09 5.04 -22.02
C GLU A 138 8.29 5.88 -23.02
N GLN A 139 8.90 6.26 -24.15
CA GLN A 139 8.31 7.20 -25.11
C GLN A 139 7.91 8.51 -24.41
N ASN A 140 6.61 8.85 -24.39
CA ASN A 140 6.07 10.07 -23.77
C ASN A 140 5.61 9.85 -22.31
N ILE A 141 5.90 8.68 -21.73
CA ILE A 141 5.52 8.34 -20.36
C ILE A 141 6.77 8.34 -19.47
N LEU A 142 6.78 9.17 -18.43
CA LEU A 142 7.80 9.17 -17.40
C LEU A 142 7.30 8.41 -16.16
N LYS A 143 8.04 7.40 -15.73
CA LYS A 143 7.78 6.63 -14.51
C LYS A 143 8.83 6.94 -13.46
N ALA A 144 8.38 7.39 -12.29
CA ALA A 144 9.19 7.55 -11.07
C ALA A 144 8.89 6.42 -10.09
N THR A 145 9.94 5.86 -9.49
CA THR A 145 9.81 4.95 -8.34
C THR A 145 10.56 5.53 -7.16
N LEU A 146 9.82 5.94 -6.13
CA LEU A 146 10.30 6.45 -4.85
C LEU A 146 10.46 5.30 -3.87
N PHE A 147 11.59 5.30 -3.17
CA PHE A 147 11.95 4.31 -2.17
C PHE A 147 12.13 4.96 -0.79
N GLU A 148 11.53 4.37 0.24
CA GLU A 148 11.72 4.74 1.65
C GLU A 148 13.04 4.15 2.15
N THR A 149 13.79 4.97 2.89
CA THR A 149 14.98 4.55 3.64
C THR A 149 14.97 5.19 5.03
N PRO A 150 15.62 4.58 6.04
CA PRO A 150 15.65 5.15 7.40
C PRO A 150 16.35 6.52 7.49
N ASN A 151 17.21 6.85 6.53
CA ASN A 151 17.92 8.12 6.42
C ASN A 151 17.33 9.05 5.35
N GLY A 152 16.14 8.74 4.83
CA GLY A 152 15.50 9.51 3.78
C GLY A 152 14.85 10.80 4.29
N GLU A 153 14.47 11.66 3.35
CA GLU A 153 13.84 12.95 3.66
C GLU A 153 12.32 12.84 3.62
N LYS A 154 11.64 13.45 4.61
CA LYS A 154 10.17 13.51 4.61
C LYS A 154 9.62 14.32 3.44
N ASN A 155 10.30 15.41 3.09
CA ASN A 155 9.96 16.25 1.95
C ASN A 155 11.11 16.15 0.95
N PHE A 156 10.88 15.46 -0.15
CA PHE A 156 11.87 15.15 -1.15
C PHE A 156 11.61 15.93 -2.43
N GLN A 157 12.68 16.39 -3.07
CA GLN A 157 12.61 17.08 -4.34
C GLN A 157 13.53 16.42 -5.36
N ALA A 158 13.02 16.21 -6.57
CA ALA A 158 13.81 15.74 -7.69
C ALA A 158 13.42 16.49 -8.96
N SER A 159 14.36 16.56 -9.90
CA SER A 159 14.12 17.10 -11.24
C SER A 159 14.57 16.10 -12.29
N PHE A 160 13.88 16.07 -13.43
CA PHE A 160 14.21 15.25 -14.57
C PHE A 160 14.04 16.07 -15.85
N GLU A 161 15.10 16.18 -16.64
CA GLU A 161 15.08 16.87 -17.94
C GLU A 161 14.56 15.90 -19.00
N ALA A 162 13.39 16.23 -19.55
CA ALA A 162 12.78 15.48 -20.64
C ALA A 162 11.76 16.34 -21.38
N ASP A 163 11.96 16.44 -22.68
CA ASP A 163 10.95 16.94 -23.60
C ASP A 163 9.92 15.85 -23.94
N ASP A 164 8.78 16.28 -24.49
CA ASP A 164 7.71 15.42 -24.99
C ASP A 164 7.19 14.40 -23.97
N ILE A 165 6.86 14.86 -22.77
CA ILE A 165 6.22 14.04 -21.75
C ILE A 165 4.72 14.34 -21.73
N ASP A 166 3.93 13.32 -22.04
CA ASP A 166 2.47 13.33 -21.95
C ASP A 166 2.01 12.93 -20.55
N GLN A 167 2.72 12.00 -19.90
CA GLN A 167 2.29 11.41 -18.63
C GLN A 167 3.41 11.23 -17.63
N VAL A 168 3.11 11.46 -16.36
CA VAL A 168 4.00 11.14 -15.24
C VAL A 168 3.30 10.21 -14.26
N TRP A 169 3.96 9.10 -13.98
CA TRP A 169 3.51 8.05 -13.07
C TRP A 169 4.46 7.95 -11.89
N ILE A 170 3.92 7.89 -10.68
CA ILE A 170 4.70 7.74 -9.45
C ILE A 170 4.21 6.50 -8.73
N ASN A 171 5.12 5.57 -8.47
CA ASN A 171 4.87 4.32 -7.75
C ASN A 171 3.65 3.53 -8.27
N GLY A 172 3.42 3.58 -9.58
CA GLY A 172 2.33 2.86 -10.25
C GLY A 172 0.99 3.60 -10.32
N LEU A 173 0.92 4.85 -9.86
CA LEU A 173 -0.24 5.71 -9.98
C LEU A 173 0.07 6.88 -10.93
N ILE A 174 -0.85 7.21 -11.84
CA ILE A 174 -0.70 8.41 -12.67
C ILE A 174 -0.96 9.66 -11.83
N GLU A 175 -0.06 10.64 -11.90
CA GLU A 175 -0.12 11.87 -11.10
C GLU A 175 -0.24 13.12 -11.99
N TRP A 176 0.15 13.01 -13.26
CA TRP A 176 0.11 14.10 -14.22
C TRP A 176 -0.14 13.56 -15.64
N ASP A 177 -0.96 14.26 -16.41
CA ASP A 177 -1.33 13.91 -17.78
C ASP A 177 -1.63 15.21 -18.56
N GLN A 178 -1.00 15.36 -19.73
CA GLN A 178 -1.23 16.46 -20.68
C GLN A 178 -1.24 17.86 -20.04
N GLY A 179 -0.22 18.19 -19.24
CA GLY A 179 -0.13 19.52 -18.61
C GLY A 179 -0.72 19.60 -17.20
N HIS A 180 -1.56 18.65 -16.81
CA HIS A 180 -2.45 18.81 -15.66
C HIS A 180 -2.24 17.73 -14.58
N PRO A 181 -2.38 18.08 -13.29
CA PRO A 181 -2.38 17.10 -12.22
C PRO A 181 -3.63 16.22 -12.27
N ILE A 182 -3.47 14.93 -11.96
CA ILE A 182 -4.57 13.97 -11.88
C ILE A 182 -4.94 13.71 -10.42
N LYS A 183 -6.22 13.87 -10.09
CA LYS A 183 -6.79 13.54 -8.79
C LYS A 183 -6.59 12.07 -8.48
N LYS A 184 -6.20 11.75 -7.24
CA LYS A 184 -6.00 10.36 -6.78
C LYS A 184 -7.21 9.46 -7.01
N SER A 185 -8.44 9.98 -6.88
CA SER A 185 -9.66 9.23 -7.17
C SER A 185 -9.77 8.82 -8.65
N ILE A 186 -9.43 9.72 -9.56
CA ILE A 186 -9.40 9.45 -11.01
C ILE A 186 -8.26 8.49 -11.35
N ALA A 187 -7.07 8.70 -10.79
CA ALA A 187 -5.94 7.81 -11.04
C ALA A 187 -6.22 6.35 -10.59
N ARG A 188 -6.93 6.17 -9.48
CA ARG A 188 -7.38 4.85 -9.01
C ARG A 188 -8.37 4.21 -9.97
N LEU A 189 -9.38 4.96 -10.42
CA LEU A 189 -10.32 4.49 -11.45
C LEU A 189 -9.58 4.10 -12.74
N TYR A 190 -8.65 4.94 -13.17
CA TYR A 190 -7.86 4.71 -14.37
C TYR A 190 -7.01 3.42 -14.29
N ASN A 191 -6.49 3.08 -13.10
CA ASN A 191 -5.79 1.81 -12.87
C ASN A 191 -6.70 0.58 -12.91
N MET A 192 -8.02 0.74 -12.82
CA MET A 192 -9.02 -0.34 -12.96
C MET A 192 -9.55 -0.47 -14.39
N ARG A 193 -9.01 0.28 -15.37
CA ARG A 193 -9.49 0.25 -16.76
C ARG A 193 -9.36 -1.14 -17.36
N SER A 194 -10.32 -1.52 -18.19
CA SER A 194 -10.35 -2.82 -18.85
C SER A 194 -10.20 -2.70 -20.36
N LYS A 195 -9.48 -3.65 -20.96
CA LYS A 195 -9.36 -3.75 -22.43
C LYS A 195 -10.65 -4.27 -23.07
N SER A 196 -11.50 -4.98 -22.31
CA SER A 196 -12.73 -5.54 -22.86
C SER A 196 -13.90 -5.52 -21.88
N GLY A 197 -15.08 -5.17 -22.37
CA GLY A 197 -16.34 -5.27 -21.64
C GLY A 197 -16.73 -6.71 -21.27
N SER A 198 -16.09 -7.72 -21.86
CA SER A 198 -16.24 -9.12 -21.46
C SER A 198 -15.58 -9.44 -20.12
N ASP A 199 -14.64 -8.61 -19.63
CA ASP A 199 -14.02 -8.81 -18.32
C ASP A 199 -14.97 -8.33 -17.22
N GLN A 200 -15.82 -9.26 -16.76
CA GLN A 200 -16.82 -8.96 -15.76
C GLN A 200 -16.20 -8.47 -14.43
N ASN A 201 -14.99 -8.90 -14.07
CA ASN A 201 -14.38 -8.51 -12.81
C ASN A 201 -13.95 -7.05 -12.84
N ASP A 202 -13.25 -6.64 -13.90
CA ASP A 202 -12.83 -5.25 -14.06
C ASP A 202 -14.03 -4.32 -14.22
N VAL A 203 -15.01 -4.69 -15.04
CA VAL A 203 -16.22 -3.90 -15.26
C VAL A 203 -17.00 -3.74 -13.96
N LYS A 204 -17.22 -4.82 -13.19
CA LYS A 204 -17.92 -4.75 -11.89
C LYS A 204 -17.16 -3.86 -10.90
N ARG A 205 -15.82 -3.94 -10.84
CA ARG A 205 -15.02 -3.04 -9.99
C ARG A 205 -15.21 -1.57 -10.37
N LEU A 206 -15.24 -1.25 -11.67
CA LEU A 206 -15.49 0.11 -12.14
C LEU A 206 -16.89 0.62 -11.76
N ILE A 207 -17.89 -0.27 -11.73
CA ILE A 207 -19.26 0.06 -11.32
C ILE A 207 -19.34 0.30 -9.81
N THR A 208 -18.86 -0.66 -9.00
CA THR A 208 -19.10 -0.63 -7.56
C THR A 208 -18.17 0.33 -6.82
N TYR A 209 -16.97 0.60 -7.34
CA TYR A 209 -15.97 1.43 -6.64
C TYR A 209 -16.49 2.85 -6.33
N GLY A 210 -16.65 3.15 -5.04
CA GLY A 210 -17.09 4.45 -4.54
C GLY A 210 -18.51 4.81 -4.96
N THR A 211 -19.43 3.83 -5.01
CA THR A 211 -20.84 4.02 -5.35
C THR A 211 -21.75 3.29 -4.38
N SER A 212 -23.04 3.64 -4.40
CA SER A 212 -24.08 2.91 -3.66
C SER A 212 -24.53 1.61 -4.33
N ILE A 213 -23.93 1.17 -5.45
CA ILE A 213 -24.28 -0.11 -6.08
C ILE A 213 -23.49 -1.23 -5.39
N ALA A 214 -24.20 -2.11 -4.67
CA ALA A 214 -23.61 -3.23 -3.96
C ALA A 214 -23.33 -4.42 -4.91
N SER A 215 -24.29 -4.78 -5.76
CA SER A 215 -24.11 -5.85 -6.74
C SER A 215 -24.81 -5.56 -8.07
N CYS A 216 -24.21 -6.11 -9.14
CA CYS A 216 -24.74 -6.05 -10.49
C CYS A 216 -24.28 -7.25 -11.32
N THR A 217 -25.01 -7.53 -12.39
CA THR A 217 -24.57 -8.41 -13.48
C THR A 217 -24.25 -7.63 -14.72
N THR A 218 -23.30 -8.14 -15.50
CA THR A 218 -22.84 -7.51 -16.73
C THR A 218 -22.81 -8.50 -17.87
N ARG A 219 -23.23 -8.04 -19.05
CA ARG A 219 -23.17 -8.82 -20.29
C ARG A 219 -22.61 -7.94 -21.39
N PHE A 220 -21.72 -8.46 -22.21
CA PHE A 220 -21.12 -7.69 -23.30
C PHE A 220 -21.37 -8.38 -24.64
N LYS A 221 -21.87 -7.62 -25.62
CA LYS A 221 -22.12 -8.13 -26.97
C LYS A 221 -21.96 -7.01 -27.99
N ASN A 222 -21.10 -7.22 -28.99
CA ASN A 222 -20.93 -6.32 -30.14
C ASN A 222 -20.68 -4.84 -29.78
N GLY A 223 -19.91 -4.58 -28.71
CA GLY A 223 -19.65 -3.22 -28.24
C GLY A 223 -20.77 -2.62 -27.37
N VAL A 224 -21.80 -3.38 -27.03
CA VAL A 224 -22.86 -2.96 -26.10
C VAL A 224 -22.64 -3.66 -24.76
N LEU A 225 -22.53 -2.87 -23.69
CA LEU A 225 -22.47 -3.34 -22.32
C LEU A 225 -23.86 -3.24 -21.67
N PHE A 226 -24.40 -4.37 -21.25
CA PHE A 226 -25.64 -4.44 -20.48
C PHE A 226 -25.25 -4.54 -19.01
N VAL A 227 -25.79 -3.65 -18.18
CA VAL A 227 -25.57 -3.62 -16.74
C VAL A 227 -26.92 -3.71 -16.04
N ASP A 228 -27.10 -4.76 -15.24
CA ASP A 228 -28.31 -4.97 -14.46
C ASP A 228 -27.96 -4.84 -12.98
N ILE A 229 -28.50 -3.80 -12.33
CA ILE A 229 -28.28 -3.54 -10.92
C ILE A 229 -29.17 -4.50 -10.13
N GLU A 230 -28.58 -5.23 -9.21
CA GLU A 230 -29.30 -6.24 -8.41
C GLU A 230 -29.59 -5.73 -7.00
N SER A 231 -28.67 -4.96 -6.42
CA SER A 231 -28.83 -4.42 -5.07
C SER A 231 -28.03 -3.13 -4.88
N LEU A 232 -28.56 -2.27 -4.02
CA LEU A 232 -27.91 -1.06 -3.54
C LEU A 232 -27.40 -1.28 -2.10
N ASP A 233 -26.30 -0.62 -1.76
CA ASP A 233 -25.69 -0.66 -0.44
C ASP A 233 -26.51 0.19 0.54
N PRO A 234 -27.11 -0.41 1.59
CA PRO A 234 -27.92 0.31 2.56
C PRO A 234 -27.14 1.25 3.48
N GLU A 235 -25.80 1.10 3.60
CA GLU A 235 -24.97 1.99 4.45
C GLU A 235 -24.65 3.33 3.77
N ASN A 236 -24.72 3.42 2.44
CA ASN A 236 -24.57 4.65 1.67
C ASN A 236 -25.93 5.30 1.41
N ASP A 237 -26.49 5.89 2.48
CA ASP A 237 -27.73 6.67 2.60
C ASP A 237 -28.59 6.83 1.32
N LEU A 238 -29.60 5.96 1.21
CA LEU A 238 -30.59 5.85 0.14
C LEU A 238 -31.42 7.13 -0.10
N GLN A 239 -31.35 8.14 0.76
CA GLN A 239 -32.13 9.38 0.60
C GLN A 239 -31.57 10.31 -0.50
N SER A 240 -30.40 10.02 -1.06
CA SER A 240 -29.73 10.84 -2.09
C SER A 240 -29.41 10.11 -3.41
N PHE A 241 -29.81 8.84 -3.56
CA PHE A 241 -29.62 8.11 -4.80
C PHE A 241 -30.60 8.63 -5.86
N ASP A 242 -30.12 9.56 -6.69
CA ASP A 242 -30.76 9.85 -7.97
C ASP A 242 -30.22 8.84 -9.00
N PRO A 243 -31.05 7.88 -9.45
CA PRO A 243 -30.63 6.89 -10.43
C PRO A 243 -30.13 7.56 -11.72
N SER A 244 -30.75 8.67 -12.14
CA SER A 244 -30.43 9.33 -13.40
C SER A 244 -29.03 9.95 -13.39
N LEU A 245 -28.70 10.70 -12.34
CA LEU A 245 -27.37 11.29 -12.14
C LEU A 245 -26.32 10.21 -11.90
N THR A 246 -26.61 9.22 -11.07
CA THR A 246 -25.65 8.16 -10.72
C THR A 246 -25.27 7.35 -11.97
N ILE A 247 -26.23 7.03 -12.81
CA ILE A 247 -26.05 6.21 -14.01
C ILE A 247 -25.37 7.01 -15.12
N SER A 248 -25.65 8.31 -15.25
CA SER A 248 -24.90 9.19 -16.16
C SER A 248 -23.39 9.17 -15.83
N ARG A 249 -23.05 9.41 -14.55
CA ARG A 249 -21.67 9.41 -14.04
C ARG A 249 -20.96 8.08 -14.29
N LEU A 250 -21.65 6.98 -13.98
CA LEU A 250 -21.14 5.64 -14.18
C LEU A 250 -20.99 5.29 -15.66
N SER A 251 -21.90 5.77 -16.51
CA SER A 251 -21.82 5.56 -17.94
C SER A 251 -20.61 6.25 -18.55
N MET A 252 -20.31 7.49 -18.16
CA MET A 252 -19.08 8.17 -18.57
C MET A 252 -17.83 7.43 -18.13
N ARG A 253 -17.79 6.99 -16.87
CA ARG A 253 -16.69 6.19 -16.32
C ARG A 253 -16.46 4.91 -17.14
N LEU A 254 -17.51 4.16 -17.43
CA LEU A 254 -17.42 2.90 -18.17
C LEU A 254 -17.09 3.11 -19.65
N LEU A 255 -17.67 4.12 -20.30
CA LEU A 255 -17.33 4.48 -21.68
C LEU A 255 -15.86 4.93 -21.78
N ALA A 256 -15.35 5.66 -20.80
CA ALA A 256 -13.96 6.09 -20.74
C ALA A 256 -12.98 4.93 -20.50
N LEU A 257 -13.30 4.05 -19.55
CA LEU A 257 -12.33 3.10 -18.98
C LEU A 257 -12.47 1.66 -19.48
N VAL A 258 -13.50 1.36 -20.29
CA VAL A 258 -13.64 0.06 -20.96
C VAL A 258 -13.48 0.25 -22.46
N GLN A 259 -12.35 -0.23 -23.01
CA GLN A 259 -11.87 0.19 -24.33
C GLN A 259 -12.88 -0.06 -25.46
N ASP A 260 -13.46 -1.25 -25.53
CA ASP A 260 -14.31 -1.73 -26.64
C ASP A 260 -15.82 -1.41 -26.49
N VAL A 261 -16.24 -0.86 -25.36
CA VAL A 261 -17.65 -0.50 -25.08
C VAL A 261 -18.04 0.77 -25.82
N LYS A 262 -19.04 0.73 -26.70
CA LYS A 262 -19.52 1.90 -27.46
C LYS A 262 -20.87 2.41 -26.94
N GLU A 263 -21.62 1.55 -26.28
CA GLU A 263 -22.95 1.80 -25.74
C GLU A 263 -23.12 1.04 -24.44
N ILE A 264 -23.83 1.63 -23.49
CA ILE A 264 -24.20 1.03 -22.22
C ILE A 264 -25.72 1.08 -22.08
N ARG A 265 -26.30 0.01 -21.57
CA ARG A 265 -27.72 -0.09 -21.23
C ARG A 265 -27.86 -0.50 -19.78
N TRP A 266 -28.62 0.26 -19.03
CA TRP A 266 -28.82 0.06 -17.61
C TRP A 266 -30.21 -0.47 -17.32
N SER A 267 -30.30 -1.44 -16.41
CA SER A 267 -31.56 -1.89 -15.83
C SER A 267 -31.46 -2.00 -14.32
N TYR A 268 -32.60 -1.90 -13.63
CA TYR A 268 -32.74 -2.17 -12.21
C TYR A 268 -34.14 -2.72 -11.95
N GLU A 269 -34.24 -3.85 -11.24
CA GLU A 269 -35.51 -4.52 -10.93
C GLU A 269 -36.41 -4.77 -12.16
N GLY A 270 -35.80 -4.89 -13.35
CA GLY A 270 -36.49 -5.08 -14.62
C GLY A 270 -36.88 -3.80 -15.37
N ASP A 271 -36.73 -2.63 -14.75
CA ASP A 271 -36.96 -1.33 -15.40
C ASP A 271 -35.74 -0.87 -16.18
N ASP A 272 -35.97 -0.29 -17.37
CA ASP A 272 -34.93 0.34 -18.19
C ASP A 272 -34.59 1.72 -17.62
N LEU A 273 -33.32 1.90 -17.23
CA LEU A 273 -32.82 3.14 -16.63
C LEU A 273 -32.15 4.05 -17.65
N GLY A 274 -31.94 3.57 -18.88
CA GLY A 274 -31.48 4.39 -19.98
C GLY A 274 -30.30 3.81 -20.76
N ILE A 275 -30.06 4.44 -21.90
CA ILE A 275 -29.02 4.07 -22.87
C ILE A 275 -28.05 5.24 -23.03
N PHE A 276 -26.76 4.94 -22.93
CA PHE A 276 -25.68 5.91 -23.04
C PHE A 276 -24.67 5.45 -24.09
N LYS A 277 -24.36 6.32 -25.03
CA LYS A 277 -23.46 6.04 -26.14
C LYS A 277 -22.21 6.89 -26.04
N LYS A 278 -21.12 6.42 -26.62
CA LYS A 278 -19.88 7.21 -26.74
C LYS A 278 -20.09 8.53 -27.51
N SER A 279 -21.12 8.62 -28.35
CA SER A 279 -21.48 9.84 -29.11
C SER A 279 -22.04 10.94 -28.22
N ASP A 280 -22.49 10.59 -27.02
CA ASP A 280 -23.14 11.51 -26.10
C ASP A 280 -22.08 12.32 -25.31
N PHE A 281 -20.81 11.92 -25.41
CA PHE A 281 -19.69 12.50 -24.68
C PHE A 281 -18.49 12.73 -25.61
N ASP A 282 -18.18 13.99 -25.89
CA ASP A 282 -17.05 14.37 -26.73
C ASP A 282 -15.73 13.78 -26.22
N SER A 283 -14.99 13.14 -27.13
CA SER A 283 -13.66 12.54 -26.90
C SER A 283 -13.56 11.58 -25.71
N ILE A 284 -14.68 11.08 -25.16
CA ILE A 284 -14.65 10.23 -23.94
C ILE A 284 -13.80 8.97 -24.12
N LYS A 285 -13.65 8.47 -25.34
CA LYS A 285 -12.82 7.31 -25.66
C LYS A 285 -11.32 7.56 -25.59
N GLU A 286 -10.90 8.80 -25.77
CA GLU A 286 -9.50 9.19 -25.58
C GLU A 286 -9.11 9.12 -24.09
N ALA A 287 -10.08 9.17 -23.17
CA ALA A 287 -9.84 9.01 -21.74
C ALA A 287 -9.23 7.66 -21.35
N TYR A 288 -9.34 6.64 -22.23
CA TYR A 288 -8.65 5.37 -22.06
C TYR A 288 -7.12 5.54 -22.10
N LEU A 289 -6.63 6.52 -22.88
CA LEU A 289 -5.22 6.88 -22.96
C LEU A 289 -4.89 8.04 -22.01
N HIS A 290 -5.74 9.07 -21.94
CA HIS A 290 -5.51 10.32 -21.19
C HIS A 290 -6.59 10.56 -20.13
N PRO A 291 -6.41 10.12 -18.86
CA PRO A 291 -7.43 10.24 -17.82
C PRO A 291 -7.81 11.68 -17.46
N ILE A 292 -7.04 12.69 -17.86
CA ILE A 292 -7.45 14.09 -17.72
C ILE A 292 -8.82 14.37 -18.37
N ILE A 293 -9.14 13.67 -19.45
CA ILE A 293 -10.42 13.82 -20.16
C ILE A 293 -11.59 13.37 -19.27
N LEU A 294 -11.44 12.23 -18.58
CA LEU A 294 -12.43 11.76 -17.61
C LEU A 294 -12.53 12.71 -16.41
N GLN A 295 -11.39 13.19 -15.89
CA GLN A 295 -11.37 14.16 -14.80
C GLN A 295 -12.15 15.43 -15.16
N ASN A 296 -11.89 16.02 -16.31
CA ASN A 296 -12.55 17.24 -16.77
C ASN A 296 -14.05 17.03 -16.93
N TRP A 297 -14.49 15.88 -17.45
CA TRP A 297 -15.90 15.52 -17.52
C TRP A 297 -16.54 15.45 -16.13
N MET A 298 -15.92 14.73 -15.20
CA MET A 298 -16.43 14.59 -13.83
C MET A 298 -16.44 15.92 -13.06
N GLU A 299 -15.50 16.83 -13.35
CA GLU A 299 -15.46 18.17 -12.76
C GLU A 299 -16.49 19.12 -13.36
N LYS A 300 -16.68 19.08 -14.68
CA LYS A 300 -17.72 19.82 -15.38
C LYS A 300 -19.10 19.38 -14.92
N GLU A 301 -19.31 18.08 -14.76
CA GLU A 301 -20.56 17.53 -14.25
C GLU A 301 -20.78 17.89 -12.77
N ALA A 302 -19.75 17.77 -11.92
CA ALA A 302 -19.83 18.20 -10.52
C ALA A 302 -20.14 19.70 -10.39
N SER A 303 -19.60 20.51 -11.30
CA SER A 303 -19.89 21.95 -11.40
C SER A 303 -21.26 22.22 -12.05
N SER A 304 -21.84 21.23 -12.73
CA SER A 304 -23.20 21.28 -13.29
C SER A 304 -24.27 20.86 -12.29
N THR A 305 -23.98 19.92 -11.38
CA THR A 305 -24.75 19.64 -10.16
C THR A 305 -24.46 20.73 -9.13
N SER A 306 -25.05 21.90 -9.33
CA SER A 306 -24.99 22.97 -8.35
C SER A 306 -26.08 22.74 -7.32
N SER A 307 -25.68 22.62 -6.06
CA SER A 307 -26.61 22.69 -4.95
C SER A 307 -27.21 24.11 -4.94
N ALA A 308 -28.43 24.25 -5.45
CA ALA A 308 -29.22 25.45 -5.27
C ALA A 308 -29.48 25.62 -3.77
N THR A 309 -29.03 26.75 -3.23
CA THR A 309 -29.39 27.14 -1.87
C THR A 309 -30.76 27.78 -1.93
N ILE A 310 -31.74 27.18 -1.27
CA ILE A 310 -33.08 27.73 -1.15
C ILE A 310 -33.24 28.28 0.26
N ILE A 311 -33.65 29.54 0.36
CA ILE A 311 -33.94 30.22 1.62
C ILE A 311 -35.45 30.40 1.70
N LEU A 312 -36.04 30.03 2.83
CA LEU A 312 -37.47 30.23 3.09
C LEU A 312 -37.63 31.28 4.19
N ASN A 313 -38.16 32.44 3.82
CA ASN A 313 -38.35 33.58 4.70
C ASN A 313 -39.83 33.72 5.06
N TYR A 314 -40.19 33.35 6.28
CA TYR A 314 -41.57 33.41 6.77
C TYR A 314 -41.82 34.77 7.43
N LYS A 315 -42.54 35.65 6.74
CA LYS A 315 -42.84 36.99 7.23
C LYS A 315 -44.24 36.99 7.86
N ASP A 316 -44.33 37.54 9.08
CA ASP A 316 -45.57 37.63 9.87
C ASP A 316 -46.23 36.28 10.24
N LEU A 317 -45.43 35.19 10.26
CA LEU A 317 -45.87 33.81 10.50
C LEU A 317 -45.25 33.23 11.79
N ARG A 318 -45.47 33.89 12.94
CA ARG A 318 -44.82 33.54 14.22
C ARG A 318 -45.27 32.21 14.84
N ASP A 319 -46.53 31.81 14.60
CA ASP A 319 -47.15 30.59 15.16
C ASP A 319 -47.30 29.46 14.11
N ALA A 320 -46.63 29.60 12.97
CA ALA A 320 -46.80 28.74 11.82
C ALA A 320 -45.90 27.50 11.90
N GLN A 321 -46.46 26.31 11.69
CA GLN A 321 -45.70 25.07 11.60
C GLN A 321 -45.48 24.70 10.13
N PHE A 322 -44.22 24.74 9.70
CA PHE A 322 -43.84 24.25 8.37
C PHE A 322 -44.20 22.77 8.23
N THR A 323 -44.90 22.45 7.14
CA THR A 323 -45.41 21.10 6.88
C THR A 323 -44.64 20.45 5.74
N GLU A 324 -44.58 21.08 4.56
CA GLU A 324 -43.90 20.54 3.38
C GLU A 324 -43.37 21.65 2.47
N PHE A 325 -42.27 21.36 1.79
CA PHE A 325 -41.76 22.12 0.65
C PHE A 325 -41.48 21.15 -0.47
N ILE A 326 -42.09 21.37 -1.63
CA ILE A 326 -42.04 20.48 -2.78
C ILE A 326 -41.59 21.27 -4.00
N ILE A 327 -40.68 20.73 -4.79
CA ILE A 327 -40.31 21.30 -6.09
C ILE A 327 -40.71 20.32 -7.20
N TRP A 328 -41.29 20.86 -8.25
CA TRP A 328 -41.71 20.18 -9.45
C TRP A 328 -40.95 20.72 -10.66
N HIS A 329 -40.63 19.83 -11.60
CA HIS A 329 -40.07 20.14 -12.90
C HIS A 329 -40.80 19.30 -13.95
N GLU A 330 -41.37 19.95 -14.97
CA GLU A 330 -42.12 19.28 -16.04
C GLU A 330 -43.19 18.29 -15.50
N GLY A 331 -43.87 18.65 -14.41
CA GLY A 331 -44.90 17.82 -13.78
C GLY A 331 -44.38 16.65 -12.94
N LYS A 332 -43.05 16.46 -12.83
CA LYS A 332 -42.42 15.47 -11.93
C LYS A 332 -41.92 16.14 -10.66
N LYS A 333 -42.15 15.49 -9.52
CA LYS A 333 -41.60 15.93 -8.23
C LYS A 333 -40.10 15.66 -8.21
N VAL A 334 -39.29 16.72 -8.11
CA VAL A 334 -37.83 16.65 -8.09
C VAL A 334 -37.22 16.86 -6.71
N TYR A 335 -37.98 17.43 -5.78
CA TYR A 335 -37.55 17.59 -4.39
C TYR A 335 -38.73 17.59 -3.42
N MET A 336 -38.53 17.04 -2.23
CA MET A 336 -39.44 17.15 -1.09
C MET A 336 -38.64 17.06 0.22
N ASN A 337 -38.92 17.96 1.16
CA ASN A 337 -38.34 17.92 2.50
C ASN A 337 -38.94 16.76 3.36
N GLY A 338 -38.15 16.21 4.29
CA GLY A 338 -38.49 15.04 5.11
C GLY A 338 -38.56 15.21 6.65
N MET A 339 -38.78 16.40 7.21
CA MET A 339 -39.06 16.52 8.66
C MET A 339 -40.29 17.41 8.92
N PRO A 340 -41.45 16.83 9.26
CA PRO A 340 -42.62 17.59 9.66
C PRO A 340 -42.38 18.22 11.04
N ASN A 341 -42.83 19.48 11.21
CA ASN A 341 -42.94 20.20 12.48
C ASN A 341 -41.75 21.07 12.95
N ALA A 342 -40.75 21.35 12.10
CA ALA A 342 -39.72 22.36 12.39
C ALA A 342 -39.68 23.43 11.28
N PRO A 343 -39.52 24.73 11.61
CA PRO A 343 -39.41 25.77 10.60
C PRO A 343 -38.17 25.53 9.74
N LEU A 344 -38.39 25.25 8.45
CA LEU A 344 -37.32 25.09 7.48
C LEU A 344 -36.88 26.46 6.98
N SER A 345 -35.75 26.99 7.45
CA SER A 345 -35.26 28.33 7.06
C SER A 345 -34.36 28.31 5.82
N SER A 346 -33.67 27.20 5.58
CA SER A 346 -32.85 27.00 4.38
C SER A 346 -32.72 25.52 4.07
N LEU A 347 -32.51 25.21 2.79
CA LEU A 347 -32.21 23.86 2.31
C LEU A 347 -31.26 23.94 1.12
N GLN A 348 -30.56 22.83 0.86
CA GLN A 348 -29.78 22.65 -0.35
C GLN A 348 -30.41 21.53 -1.17
N THR A 349 -30.58 21.78 -2.46
CA THR A 349 -31.12 20.79 -3.40
C THR A 349 -30.46 20.96 -4.77
N ASN A 350 -30.36 19.88 -5.53
CA ASN A 350 -29.76 19.91 -6.86
C ASN A 350 -30.81 20.38 -7.87
N LEU A 351 -30.62 21.57 -8.43
CA LEU A 351 -31.44 22.08 -9.52
C LEU A 351 -30.56 22.38 -10.72
N ASN A 352 -31.04 22.02 -11.90
CA ASN A 352 -30.44 22.41 -13.18
C ASN A 352 -31.02 23.76 -13.62
N GLU A 353 -30.37 24.42 -14.56
CA GLU A 353 -30.96 25.64 -15.14
C GLU A 353 -32.26 25.30 -15.86
N GLY A 354 -33.36 25.98 -15.52
CA GLY A 354 -34.68 25.60 -16.01
C GLY A 354 -35.84 26.26 -15.26
N GLU A 355 -37.06 25.93 -15.68
CA GLU A 355 -38.29 26.39 -15.03
C GLU A 355 -38.83 25.33 -14.06
N TYR A 356 -39.31 25.79 -12.92
CA TYR A 356 -39.74 24.94 -11.80
C TYR A 356 -41.02 25.51 -11.16
N GLU A 357 -41.75 24.63 -10.49
CA GLU A 357 -42.88 24.98 -9.63
C GLU A 357 -42.55 24.59 -8.19
N ALA A 358 -42.65 25.51 -7.24
CA ALA A 358 -42.49 25.24 -5.82
C ALA A 358 -43.84 25.32 -5.11
N GLU A 359 -44.13 24.33 -4.27
CA GLU A 359 -45.29 24.30 -3.39
C GLU A 359 -44.82 24.35 -1.93
N VAL A 360 -45.33 25.32 -1.17
CA VAL A 360 -45.09 25.46 0.27
C VAL A 360 -46.38 25.15 1.00
N LYS A 361 -46.32 24.29 2.01
CA LYS A 361 -47.46 23.97 2.89
C LYS A 361 -47.13 24.31 4.33
N VAL A 362 -48.00 25.09 4.94
CA VAL A 362 -47.83 25.57 6.31
C VAL A 362 -49.12 25.37 7.08
N LYS A 363 -49.00 24.92 8.33
CA LYS A 363 -50.11 24.76 9.27
C LYS A 363 -50.19 26.01 10.15
N LEU A 364 -51.31 26.74 10.04
CA LEU A 364 -51.60 27.95 10.81
C LEU A 364 -52.60 27.65 11.93
N ASP A 365 -52.43 28.34 13.07
CA ASP A 365 -53.40 28.37 14.17
C ASP A 365 -53.79 26.95 14.64
N GLY A 366 -52.81 26.04 14.68
CA GLY A 366 -52.94 24.68 15.19
C GLY A 366 -53.65 23.65 14.29
N ASN A 367 -54.46 24.05 13.29
CA ASN A 367 -55.24 23.10 12.47
C ASN A 367 -55.52 23.49 11.00
N THR A 368 -55.22 24.71 10.56
CA THR A 368 -55.55 25.11 9.18
C THR A 368 -54.33 24.92 8.28
N LEU A 369 -54.39 23.95 7.37
CA LEU A 369 -53.39 23.77 6.32
C LEU A 369 -53.63 24.81 5.21
N LYS A 370 -52.60 25.62 4.91
CA LYS A 370 -52.58 26.51 3.76
C LYS A 370 -51.42 26.13 2.85
N SER A 371 -51.64 26.18 1.55
CA SER A 371 -50.61 25.99 0.54
C SER A 371 -50.43 27.27 -0.29
N GLY A 372 -49.20 27.47 -0.78
CA GLY A 372 -48.87 28.45 -1.81
C GLY A 372 -48.06 27.77 -2.90
N LEU A 373 -48.39 28.04 -4.16
CA LEU A 373 -47.70 27.51 -5.34
C LEU A 373 -47.10 28.67 -6.13
N ILE A 374 -45.84 28.57 -6.52
CA ILE A 374 -45.15 29.60 -7.29
C ILE A 374 -44.28 28.99 -8.38
N ARG A 375 -44.19 29.68 -9.52
CA ARG A 375 -43.26 29.35 -10.60
C ARG A 375 -41.98 30.15 -10.45
N PHE A 376 -40.84 29.51 -10.64
CA PHE A 376 -39.55 30.18 -10.65
C PHE A 376 -38.62 29.61 -11.71
N LYS A 377 -37.69 30.44 -12.19
CA LYS A 377 -36.68 30.05 -13.16
C LYS A 377 -35.32 30.02 -12.48
N TYR A 378 -34.64 28.88 -12.45
CA TYR A 378 -33.28 28.81 -11.94
C TYR A 378 -32.28 29.05 -13.07
N SER A 379 -31.40 30.05 -12.93
CA SER A 379 -30.40 30.39 -13.96
C SER A 379 -29.00 30.70 -13.43
N ASN A 380 -28.80 30.78 -12.11
CA ASN A 380 -27.50 31.07 -11.52
C ASN A 380 -27.18 30.15 -10.34
N LYS A 381 -26.10 29.39 -10.51
CA LYS A 381 -25.63 28.31 -9.64
C LYS A 381 -25.10 28.76 -8.27
N TRP A 382 -24.85 30.06 -8.12
CA TRP A 382 -24.17 30.63 -6.94
C TRP A 382 -25.05 31.56 -6.12
N GLN A 383 -26.27 31.87 -6.59
CA GLN A 383 -27.18 32.76 -5.89
C GLN A 383 -28.28 31.95 -5.21
N PRO A 384 -28.59 32.26 -3.93
CA PRO A 384 -29.69 31.62 -3.27
C PRO A 384 -31.01 32.04 -3.91
N ILE A 385 -31.96 31.11 -3.97
CA ILE A 385 -33.35 31.42 -4.31
C ILE A 385 -34.06 31.67 -2.98
N GLU A 386 -34.51 32.90 -2.75
CA GLU A 386 -35.28 33.24 -1.57
C GLU A 386 -36.78 33.18 -1.87
N PHE A 387 -37.52 32.41 -1.08
CA PHE A 387 -38.98 32.38 -1.10
C PHE A 387 -39.49 33.16 0.11
N VAL A 388 -40.19 34.26 -0.14
CA VAL A 388 -40.87 35.05 0.91
C VAL A 388 -42.29 34.53 1.03
N ILE A 389 -42.64 34.04 2.22
CA ILE A 389 -43.91 33.39 2.50
C ILE A 389 -44.69 34.29 3.47
N GLU A 390 -45.84 34.77 3.02
CA GLU A 390 -46.73 35.68 3.75
C GLU A 390 -48.14 35.09 3.88
N LYS A 391 -48.85 35.42 4.97
CA LYS A 391 -50.25 35.01 5.16
C LYS A 391 -51.17 35.88 4.30
N GLU A 392 -52.02 35.26 3.49
CA GLU A 392 -53.09 35.93 2.74
C GLU A 392 -54.48 35.45 3.23
N LYS A 393 -55.55 36.20 2.94
CA LYS A 393 -56.91 35.92 3.44
C LYS A 393 -57.37 34.47 3.21
N ASP A 394 -57.05 33.89 2.06
CA ASP A 394 -57.49 32.54 1.67
C ASP A 394 -56.34 31.53 1.47
N GLY A 395 -55.08 31.92 1.68
CA GLY A 395 -53.92 31.09 1.32
C GLY A 395 -52.59 31.56 1.89
N LEU A 396 -51.50 31.17 1.23
CA LEU A 396 -50.17 31.75 1.39
C LEU A 396 -49.84 32.53 0.13
N ASN A 397 -49.38 33.77 0.29
CA ASN A 397 -48.67 34.45 -0.78
C ASN A 397 -47.21 33.98 -0.73
N VAL A 398 -46.68 33.52 -1.87
CA VAL A 398 -45.30 33.05 -1.99
C VAL A 398 -44.64 33.83 -3.11
N GLU A 399 -43.68 34.68 -2.75
CA GLU A 399 -42.89 35.45 -3.69
C GLU A 399 -41.49 34.87 -3.80
N VAL A 400 -40.92 34.93 -5.00
CA VAL A 400 -39.55 34.45 -5.25
C VAL A 400 -38.66 35.65 -5.54
N ILE A 401 -37.65 35.83 -4.70
CA ILE A 401 -36.60 36.82 -4.86
C ILE A 401 -35.35 36.07 -5.32
N GLN A 402 -34.91 36.39 -6.52
CA GLN A 402 -33.63 35.94 -7.06
C GLN A 402 -32.69 37.13 -6.97
N SER A 403 -31.72 37.03 -6.06
CA SER A 403 -30.60 37.98 -5.97
C SER A 403 -29.74 37.85 -7.22
#